data_AF-Q1L8F9-F1
#
_entry.id   AF-Q1L8F9-F1
#
_cell.length_a   1.000
_cell.length_b   1.000
_cell.length_c   1.000
_cell.angle_alpha   90.00
_cell.angle_beta   90.00
_cell.angle_gamma   90.00
#
_symmetry.space_group_name_H-M   'P 1'
#
loop_
_entity.id
_entity.type
_entity.pdbx_description
1 polymer ?
#
loop_
_entity_poly.entity_id
_entity_poly.type
_entity_poly.pdbx_seq_one_letter_code
_entity_poly.pdbx_strand_id
1 'polypeptide(L)'
;MCDPQRDEELRPVPKERAVLESFFTQLGMFWFDRAKDYVEKEKDASKSAGAIWGSLLAALAHLAAAEKAYHNMTFLGQKLGGQSFFSRKDSIRTIYTSLHNELKKVVSMGRHAPGGSTPNLEELLPHLSEQLCHFTQARMEIADFYEKMHTLGSQKTVNSEELVGALDSILQKYSSRFHHPILSRLESSFQVEVDVLTQLLRCQAQISEWHFLPSLLNLHGAHSKLQAWGQVFERQRETRKHLFGGQSQKAVQPPHLFLWLQRLQATLLAKFSFYFHEALSRQTSQSEMKTLTARTSLDYFGKISGFIRKYDASNVSLVFDNRGSESFQGHGYHHPQSYREAPKGVDQFPAVVSLPGGERPVTHWPNVIMIMSDRSTELNTLDKVVHFYDDKVQSTYFLARPEPHFTIVVIFDGRKSERDSYIVAFLQELIGSLRNSKPFTSLKPGSKG
;
A
#
# COMPACT_ATOMS: atom_id res chain seq x y z
N MET A 1 -42.50 3.46 -40.01
CA MET A 1 -41.06 3.13 -40.11
C MET A 1 -40.66 2.50 -38.79
N CYS A 2 -40.59 1.17 -38.74
CA CYS A 2 -39.93 0.49 -37.61
C CYS A 2 -38.42 0.67 -37.81
N ASP A 3 -37.77 1.24 -36.81
CA ASP A 3 -36.36 1.54 -36.83
C ASP A 3 -35.55 0.22 -36.85
N PRO A 4 -34.72 -0.05 -37.88
CA PRO A 4 -33.93 -1.29 -37.98
C PRO A 4 -32.87 -1.45 -36.88
N GLN A 5 -32.73 -0.46 -35.98
CA GLN A 5 -31.84 -0.57 -34.81
C GLN A 5 -32.35 -1.53 -33.72
N ARG A 6 -33.63 -1.93 -33.71
CA ARG A 6 -34.15 -2.86 -32.68
C ARG A 6 -33.78 -4.33 -32.90
N ASP A 7 -33.51 -4.74 -34.14
CA ASP A 7 -33.18 -6.15 -34.44
C ASP A 7 -31.71 -6.50 -34.16
N GLU A 8 -30.85 -5.51 -33.89
CA GLU A 8 -29.49 -5.77 -33.44
C GLU A 8 -29.39 -6.17 -31.96
N GLU A 9 -30.37 -5.78 -31.13
CA GLU A 9 -30.37 -6.04 -29.67
C GLU A 9 -30.67 -7.50 -29.28
N LEU A 10 -31.17 -8.32 -30.21
CA LEU A 10 -31.62 -9.69 -29.89
C LEU A 10 -30.75 -10.82 -30.46
N ARG A 11 -29.60 -10.52 -31.08
CA ARG A 11 -28.69 -11.60 -31.49
C ARG A 11 -28.18 -12.33 -30.24
N PRO A 12 -28.33 -13.66 -30.14
CA PRO A 12 -27.79 -14.41 -29.02
C PRO A 12 -26.29 -14.17 -28.92
N VAL A 13 -25.81 -13.83 -27.72
CA VAL A 13 -24.38 -13.70 -27.45
C VAL A 13 -23.72 -15.04 -27.81
N PRO A 14 -22.69 -15.07 -28.67
CA PRO A 14 -21.98 -16.31 -28.99
C PRO A 14 -21.54 -17.02 -27.72
N LYS A 15 -21.68 -18.35 -27.68
CA LYS A 15 -21.39 -19.16 -26.49
C LYS A 15 -19.99 -18.86 -25.93
N GLU A 16 -19.01 -18.74 -26.81
CA GLU A 16 -17.62 -18.46 -26.48
C GLU A 16 -17.44 -17.10 -25.82
N ARG A 17 -18.17 -16.07 -26.30
CA ARG A 17 -18.15 -14.74 -25.68
C ARG A 17 -18.75 -14.78 -24.27
N ALA A 18 -19.86 -15.49 -24.08
CA ALA A 18 -20.48 -15.67 -22.77
C ALA A 18 -19.55 -16.40 -21.78
N VAL A 19 -18.79 -17.39 -22.26
CA VAL A 19 -17.75 -18.08 -21.47
C VAL A 19 -16.66 -17.10 -21.05
N LEU A 20 -16.14 -16.28 -21.97
CA LEU A 20 -15.10 -15.31 -21.67
C LEU A 20 -15.58 -14.28 -20.63
N GLU A 21 -16.76 -13.68 -20.85
CA GLU A 21 -17.36 -12.71 -19.92
C GLU A 21 -17.57 -13.33 -18.52
N SER A 22 -18.04 -14.58 -18.46
CA SER A 22 -18.21 -15.32 -17.21
C SER A 22 -16.88 -15.61 -16.52
N PHE A 23 -15.84 -15.98 -17.26
CA PHE A 23 -14.49 -16.21 -16.73
C PHE A 23 -13.91 -14.93 -16.11
N PHE A 24 -13.90 -13.81 -16.86
CA PHE A 24 -13.33 -12.56 -16.37
C PHE A 24 -14.15 -11.93 -15.25
N THR A 25 -15.47 -12.18 -15.22
CA THR A 25 -16.31 -11.82 -14.07
C THR A 25 -15.87 -12.58 -12.83
N GLN A 26 -15.69 -13.90 -12.92
CA GLN A 26 -15.23 -14.71 -11.77
C GLN A 26 -13.80 -14.31 -11.34
N LEU A 27 -12.92 -14.03 -12.30
CA LEU A 27 -11.55 -13.62 -12.04
C LEU A 27 -11.47 -12.25 -11.36
N GLY A 28 -12.22 -11.26 -11.84
CA GLY A 28 -12.31 -9.93 -11.23
C GLY A 28 -13.02 -9.92 -9.87
N MET A 29 -13.83 -10.95 -9.61
CA MET A 29 -14.38 -11.22 -8.29
C MET A 29 -13.43 -12.06 -7.42
N PHE A 30 -12.16 -12.25 -7.76
CA PHE A 30 -11.17 -13.01 -6.99
C PHE A 30 -11.55 -14.49 -6.75
N TRP A 31 -12.46 -15.05 -7.56
CA TRP A 31 -12.85 -16.45 -7.49
C TRP A 31 -11.92 -17.32 -8.35
N PHE A 32 -10.63 -17.26 -8.07
CA PHE A 32 -9.59 -17.85 -8.91
C PHE A 32 -9.81 -19.34 -9.19
N ASP A 33 -10.06 -20.14 -8.14
CA ASP A 33 -10.29 -21.59 -8.29
C ASP A 33 -11.54 -21.86 -9.13
N ARG A 34 -12.62 -21.11 -8.89
CA ARG A 34 -13.87 -21.24 -9.65
C ARG A 34 -13.69 -20.85 -11.12
N ALA A 35 -12.98 -19.76 -11.38
CA ALA A 35 -12.67 -19.29 -12.73
C ALA A 35 -11.84 -20.33 -13.49
N LYS A 36 -10.84 -20.92 -12.83
CA LYS A 36 -10.03 -22.02 -13.37
C LYS A 36 -10.88 -23.25 -13.69
N ASP A 37 -11.62 -23.77 -12.71
CA ASP A 37 -12.47 -24.95 -12.86
C ASP A 37 -13.52 -24.74 -13.97
N TYR A 38 -14.00 -23.51 -14.14
CA TYR A 38 -14.98 -23.16 -15.16
C TYR A 38 -14.44 -23.31 -16.58
N VAL A 39 -13.24 -22.80 -16.88
CA VAL A 39 -12.65 -22.92 -18.22
C VAL A 39 -12.07 -24.30 -18.49
N GLU A 40 -11.63 -25.04 -17.46
CA GLU A 40 -11.22 -26.44 -17.60
C GLU A 40 -12.41 -27.33 -18.00
N LYS A 41 -13.58 -27.15 -17.37
CA LYS A 41 -14.82 -27.84 -17.76
C LYS A 41 -15.26 -27.50 -19.19
N GLU A 42 -15.19 -26.22 -19.56
CA GLU A 42 -15.54 -25.81 -20.93
C GLU A 42 -14.57 -26.41 -21.96
N LYS A 43 -13.28 -26.52 -21.63
CA LYS A 43 -12.28 -27.14 -22.50
C LYS A 43 -12.57 -28.62 -22.74
N ASP A 44 -13.00 -29.35 -21.70
CA ASP A 44 -13.38 -30.75 -21.83
C ASP A 44 -14.68 -30.96 -22.61
N ALA A 45 -15.63 -30.02 -22.50
CA ALA A 45 -16.90 -30.05 -23.22
C ALA A 45 -16.78 -29.66 -24.70
N SER A 46 -15.84 -28.76 -25.03
CA SER A 46 -15.73 -28.12 -26.34
C SER A 46 -14.55 -28.66 -27.17
N LYS A 47 -14.28 -29.97 -27.11
CA LYS A 47 -13.19 -30.64 -27.85
C LYS A 47 -13.26 -30.43 -29.38
N SER A 48 -14.42 -30.07 -29.92
CA SER A 48 -14.63 -29.78 -31.35
C SER A 48 -14.54 -28.29 -31.73
N ALA A 49 -14.42 -27.37 -30.77
CA ALA A 49 -14.51 -25.91 -31.00
C ALA A 49 -13.22 -25.26 -31.56
N GLY A 50 -12.32 -26.05 -32.13
CA GLY A 50 -11.09 -25.56 -32.78
C GLY A 50 -9.89 -25.43 -31.83
N ALA A 51 -8.69 -25.56 -32.41
CA ALA A 51 -7.44 -25.61 -31.65
C ALA A 51 -7.12 -24.28 -30.93
N ILE A 52 -7.50 -23.14 -31.51
CA ILE A 52 -7.27 -21.81 -30.93
C ILE A 52 -8.06 -21.62 -29.64
N TRP A 53 -9.33 -22.07 -29.61
CA TRP A 53 -10.20 -21.99 -28.44
C TRP A 53 -9.68 -22.86 -27.30
N GLY A 54 -9.33 -24.12 -27.60
CA GLY A 54 -8.74 -25.03 -26.60
C GLY A 54 -7.42 -24.50 -26.01
N SER A 55 -6.61 -23.81 -26.84
CA SER A 55 -5.35 -23.20 -26.42
C SER A 55 -5.58 -21.97 -25.53
N LEU A 56 -6.55 -21.13 -25.88
CA LEU A 56 -6.95 -20.00 -25.05
C LEU A 56 -7.51 -20.46 -23.69
N LEU A 57 -8.43 -21.42 -23.67
CA LEU A 57 -9.00 -21.93 -22.40
C LEU A 57 -7.91 -22.48 -21.47
N ALA A 58 -6.89 -23.15 -22.03
CA ALA A 58 -5.73 -23.60 -21.26
C ALA A 58 -4.95 -22.42 -20.66
N ALA A 59 -4.68 -21.38 -21.46
CA ALA A 59 -4.02 -20.16 -20.99
C ALA A 59 -4.86 -19.42 -19.93
N LEU A 60 -6.19 -19.39 -20.04
CA LEU A 60 -7.07 -18.77 -19.05
C LEU A 60 -7.07 -19.54 -17.72
N ALA A 61 -7.04 -20.88 -17.75
CA ALA A 61 -6.89 -21.68 -16.54
C ALA A 61 -5.56 -21.37 -15.83
N HIS A 62 -4.49 -21.19 -16.61
CA HIS A 62 -3.17 -20.80 -16.11
C HIS A 62 -3.18 -19.36 -15.56
N LEU A 63 -3.83 -18.41 -16.22
CA LEU A 63 -4.02 -17.03 -15.75
C LEU A 63 -4.70 -16.99 -14.37
N ALA A 64 -5.76 -17.76 -14.18
CA ALA A 64 -6.46 -17.82 -12.90
C ALA A 64 -5.55 -18.32 -11.75
N ALA A 65 -4.71 -19.32 -12.02
CA ALA A 65 -3.72 -19.81 -11.06
C ALA A 65 -2.61 -18.78 -10.79
N ALA A 66 -2.13 -18.07 -11.82
CA ALA A 66 -1.12 -17.02 -11.71
C ALA A 66 -1.62 -15.84 -10.86
N GLU A 67 -2.82 -15.33 -11.15
CA GLU A 67 -3.44 -14.24 -10.39
C GLU A 67 -3.70 -14.63 -8.93
N LYS A 68 -4.04 -15.90 -8.66
CA LYS A 68 -4.16 -16.41 -7.27
C LYS A 68 -2.84 -16.34 -6.53
N ALA A 69 -1.76 -16.80 -7.14
CA ALA A 69 -0.42 -16.78 -6.54
C ALA A 69 0.05 -15.33 -6.32
N TYR A 70 -0.22 -14.45 -7.27
CA TYR A 70 0.09 -13.03 -7.20
C TYR A 70 -0.62 -12.34 -6.05
N HIS A 71 -1.96 -12.35 -5.99
CA HIS A 71 -2.71 -11.60 -4.97
C HIS A 71 -2.54 -12.16 -3.55
N ASN A 72 -2.15 -13.42 -3.41
CA ASN A 72 -1.78 -14.01 -2.13
C ASN A 72 -0.30 -13.79 -1.77
N MET A 73 0.47 -13.10 -2.61
CA MET A 73 1.89 -12.78 -2.40
C MET A 73 2.77 -14.01 -2.09
N THR A 74 2.36 -15.20 -2.57
CA THR A 74 3.02 -16.46 -2.20
C THR A 74 4.44 -16.56 -2.75
N PHE A 75 4.76 -15.78 -3.79
CA PHE A 75 6.09 -15.70 -4.40
C PHE A 75 7.14 -15.08 -3.47
N LEU A 76 6.76 -14.14 -2.58
CA LEU A 76 7.66 -13.62 -1.52
C LEU A 76 7.97 -14.67 -0.43
N GLY A 77 7.09 -15.68 -0.33
CA GLY A 77 7.15 -16.80 0.60
C GLY A 77 8.30 -17.78 0.37
N GLN A 78 8.77 -17.89 -0.88
CA GLN A 78 9.62 -18.98 -1.37
C GLN A 78 11.00 -18.93 -0.70
N LYS A 79 11.20 -19.73 0.37
CA LYS A 79 12.55 -20.02 0.86
C LYS A 79 13.28 -20.84 -0.20
N LEU A 80 14.52 -20.45 -0.54
CA LEU A 80 15.49 -21.36 -1.14
C LEU A 80 15.59 -22.62 -0.25
N GLY A 81 14.95 -23.73 -0.65
CA GLY A 81 15.11 -25.04 -0.01
C GLY A 81 13.93 -25.63 0.78
N GLY A 82 12.71 -25.05 0.77
CA GLY A 82 11.54 -25.70 1.39
C GLY A 82 10.94 -26.82 0.52
N GLN A 83 10.49 -27.94 1.11
CA GLN A 83 9.92 -29.11 0.39
C GLN A 83 8.38 -29.10 0.23
N SER A 84 7.72 -27.93 0.18
CA SER A 84 6.29 -27.93 -0.19
C SER A 84 6.14 -28.31 -1.67
N PHE A 85 5.12 -29.07 -2.04
CA PHE A 85 4.92 -29.51 -3.44
C PHE A 85 4.70 -28.34 -4.44
N PHE A 86 4.38 -27.13 -3.94
CA PHE A 86 4.38 -25.87 -4.69
C PHE A 86 5.68 -25.04 -4.52
N SER A 87 6.73 -25.66 -4.00
CA SER A 87 8.09 -25.11 -3.81
C SER A 87 9.05 -25.46 -4.96
N ARG A 88 8.52 -26.00 -6.08
CA ARG A 88 9.25 -25.78 -7.33
C ARG A 88 9.32 -24.27 -7.49
N LYS A 89 10.57 -23.80 -7.49
CA LYS A 89 11.15 -22.48 -7.72
C LYS A 89 10.56 -21.64 -8.88
N ASP A 90 9.30 -21.82 -9.24
CA ASP A 90 8.66 -20.95 -10.20
C ASP A 90 8.36 -19.64 -9.48
N SER A 91 9.30 -18.72 -9.65
CA SER A 91 9.05 -17.31 -9.39
C SER A 91 7.75 -16.92 -10.09
N ILE A 92 7.04 -15.93 -9.55
CA ILE A 92 5.85 -15.40 -10.22
C ILE A 92 6.17 -14.94 -11.66
N ARG A 93 7.41 -14.50 -11.91
CA ARG A 93 7.95 -14.24 -13.25
C ARG A 93 7.92 -15.47 -14.16
N THR A 94 8.36 -16.64 -13.67
CA THR A 94 8.34 -17.89 -14.45
C THR A 94 6.91 -18.25 -14.87
N ILE A 95 5.97 -18.14 -13.93
CA ILE A 95 4.55 -18.44 -14.16
C ILE A 95 3.98 -17.50 -15.24
N TYR A 96 4.15 -16.17 -15.08
CA TYR A 96 3.67 -15.21 -16.07
C TYR A 96 4.41 -15.29 -17.41
N THR A 97 5.69 -15.66 -17.43
CA THR A 97 6.45 -15.86 -18.68
C THR A 97 5.92 -17.06 -19.46
N SER A 98 5.64 -18.18 -18.78
CA SER A 98 5.02 -19.34 -19.42
C SER A 98 3.64 -18.99 -19.99
N LEU A 99 2.80 -18.33 -19.19
CA LEU A 99 1.50 -17.85 -19.63
C LEU A 99 1.60 -16.88 -20.81
N HIS A 100 2.53 -15.93 -20.78
CA HIS A 100 2.77 -15.01 -21.90
C HIS A 100 3.10 -15.76 -23.19
N ASN A 101 3.93 -16.80 -23.12
CA ASN A 101 4.28 -17.62 -24.27
C ASN A 101 3.08 -18.44 -24.79
N GLU A 102 2.23 -18.95 -23.90
CA GLU A 102 0.97 -19.63 -24.27
C GLU A 102 0.02 -18.67 -25.00
N LEU A 103 -0.17 -17.46 -24.48
CA LEU A 103 -0.99 -16.41 -25.10
C LEU A 103 -0.42 -15.99 -26.46
N LYS A 104 0.91 -15.81 -26.57
CA LYS A 104 1.57 -15.50 -27.85
C LYS A 104 1.34 -16.58 -28.90
N LYS A 105 1.29 -17.86 -28.52
CA LYS A 105 0.91 -18.94 -29.44
C LYS A 105 -0.51 -18.76 -29.95
N VAL A 106 -1.48 -18.45 -29.08
CA VAL A 106 -2.87 -18.16 -29.49
C VAL A 106 -2.92 -17.00 -30.49
N VAL A 107 -2.17 -15.91 -30.24
CA VAL A 107 -2.05 -14.78 -31.17
C VAL A 107 -1.51 -15.24 -32.54
N SER A 108 -0.45 -16.05 -32.56
CA SER A 108 0.12 -16.55 -33.83
C SER A 108 -0.83 -17.49 -34.58
N MET A 109 -1.58 -18.33 -33.88
CA MET A 109 -2.53 -19.27 -34.49
C MET A 109 -3.64 -18.53 -35.22
N GLY A 110 -4.19 -17.45 -34.64
CA GLY A 110 -5.25 -16.69 -35.29
C GLY A 110 -4.79 -15.84 -36.47
N ARG A 111 -3.54 -15.36 -36.48
CA ARG A 111 -2.97 -14.65 -37.64
C ARG A 111 -2.76 -15.56 -38.87
N HIS A 112 -2.71 -16.87 -38.67
CA HIS A 112 -2.49 -17.87 -39.72
C HIS A 112 -3.72 -18.76 -39.98
N ALA A 113 -4.84 -18.53 -39.31
CA ALA A 113 -6.05 -19.31 -39.51
C ALA A 113 -6.71 -18.93 -40.85
N PRO A 114 -6.96 -19.89 -41.76
CA PRO A 114 -7.75 -19.63 -42.97
C PRO A 114 -9.21 -19.38 -42.56
N GLY A 115 -9.80 -18.29 -43.06
CA GLY A 115 -11.11 -17.77 -42.65
C GLY A 115 -12.16 -18.86 -42.44
N GLY A 116 -12.49 -19.12 -41.17
CA GLY A 116 -13.44 -20.13 -40.75
C GLY A 116 -14.88 -19.61 -40.72
N SER A 117 -15.76 -20.45 -40.18
CA SER A 117 -17.22 -20.20 -40.15
C SER A 117 -17.67 -19.06 -39.22
N THR A 118 -16.78 -18.56 -38.34
CA THR A 118 -17.10 -17.53 -37.33
C THR A 118 -16.04 -16.41 -37.30
N PRO A 119 -15.96 -15.56 -38.35
CA PRO A 119 -14.90 -14.56 -38.51
C PRO A 119 -14.76 -13.61 -37.31
N ASN A 120 -15.88 -13.19 -36.71
CA ASN A 120 -15.86 -12.31 -35.54
C ASN A 120 -15.13 -12.92 -34.33
N LEU A 121 -15.21 -14.25 -34.15
CA LEU A 121 -14.53 -14.92 -33.05
C LEU A 121 -13.04 -15.09 -33.36
N GLU A 122 -12.70 -15.41 -34.61
CA GLU A 122 -11.31 -15.59 -35.06
C GLU A 122 -10.48 -14.30 -34.93
N GLU A 123 -11.09 -13.12 -35.07
CA GLU A 123 -10.42 -11.83 -34.80
C GLU A 123 -10.39 -11.50 -33.30
N LEU A 124 -11.45 -11.83 -32.57
CA LEU A 124 -11.58 -11.52 -31.14
C LEU A 124 -10.55 -12.28 -30.28
N LEU A 125 -10.35 -13.58 -30.50
CA LEU A 125 -9.49 -14.41 -29.62
C LEU A 125 -8.01 -13.99 -29.65
N PRO A 126 -7.37 -13.76 -30.82
CA PRO A 126 -6.02 -13.22 -30.90
C PRO A 126 -5.92 -11.81 -30.31
N HIS A 127 -6.92 -10.96 -30.55
CA HIS A 127 -6.94 -9.61 -30.00
C HIS A 127 -6.95 -9.61 -28.47
N LEU A 128 -7.84 -10.41 -27.85
CA LEU A 128 -7.86 -10.57 -26.40
C LEU A 128 -6.55 -11.17 -25.87
N SER A 129 -5.99 -12.15 -26.56
CA SER A 129 -4.73 -12.79 -26.16
C SER A 129 -3.54 -11.84 -26.22
N GLU A 130 -3.51 -10.93 -27.18
CA GLU A 130 -2.51 -9.87 -27.28
C GLU A 130 -2.62 -8.86 -26.13
N GLN A 131 -3.83 -8.44 -25.78
CA GLN A 131 -4.05 -7.61 -24.59
C GLN A 131 -3.67 -8.32 -23.29
N LEU A 132 -3.98 -9.61 -23.16
CA LEU A 132 -3.55 -10.41 -22.02
C LEU A 132 -2.02 -10.55 -21.96
N CYS A 133 -1.31 -10.56 -23.09
CA CYS A 133 0.15 -10.53 -23.10
C CYS A 133 0.69 -9.24 -22.46
N HIS A 134 0.05 -8.09 -22.70
CA HIS A 134 0.40 -6.83 -22.04
C HIS A 134 0.06 -6.85 -20.55
N PHE A 135 -1.08 -7.40 -20.18
CA PHE A 135 -1.47 -7.57 -18.79
C PHE A 135 -0.46 -8.43 -18.00
N THR A 136 -0.03 -9.58 -18.55
CA THR A 136 0.95 -10.43 -17.86
C THR A 136 2.32 -9.76 -17.72
N GLN A 137 2.72 -8.94 -18.69
CA GLN A 137 3.93 -8.12 -18.57
C GLN A 137 3.81 -7.07 -17.46
N ALA A 138 2.67 -6.37 -17.40
CA ALA A 138 2.40 -5.40 -16.35
C ALA A 138 2.43 -6.05 -14.95
N ARG A 139 1.84 -7.25 -14.81
CA ARG A 139 1.89 -8.03 -13.57
C ARG A 139 3.29 -8.45 -13.15
N MET A 140 4.16 -8.82 -14.09
CA MET A 140 5.55 -9.12 -13.79
C MET A 140 6.28 -7.90 -13.23
N GLU A 141 6.09 -6.72 -13.83
CA GLU A 141 6.74 -5.49 -13.35
C GLU A 141 6.24 -5.05 -11.97
N ILE A 142 4.94 -5.21 -11.67
CA ILE A 142 4.42 -4.91 -10.33
C ILE A 142 4.87 -5.96 -9.31
N ALA A 143 4.96 -7.23 -9.69
CA ALA A 143 5.53 -8.26 -8.81
C ALA A 143 6.97 -7.93 -8.43
N ASP A 144 7.79 -7.52 -9.41
CA ASP A 144 9.16 -7.05 -9.19
C ASP A 144 9.21 -5.81 -8.28
N PHE A 145 8.24 -4.91 -8.45
CA PHE A 145 8.08 -3.75 -7.58
C PHE A 145 7.80 -4.15 -6.12
N TYR A 146 6.90 -5.11 -5.88
CA TYR A 146 6.67 -5.62 -4.52
C TYR A 146 7.87 -6.37 -3.94
N GLU A 147 8.63 -7.10 -4.76
CA GLU A 147 9.90 -7.70 -4.33
C GLU A 147 10.90 -6.62 -3.90
N LYS A 148 11.03 -5.54 -4.69
CA LYS A 148 11.83 -4.37 -4.32
C LYS A 148 11.34 -3.77 -3.00
N MET A 149 10.04 -3.51 -2.84
CA MET A 149 9.49 -3.00 -1.57
C MET A 149 9.80 -3.92 -0.39
N HIS A 150 9.64 -5.23 -0.54
CA HIS A 150 9.93 -6.18 0.52
C HIS A 150 11.41 -6.13 0.95
N THR A 151 12.35 -5.99 0.01
CA THR A 151 13.78 -5.83 0.35
C THR A 151 14.08 -4.48 1.01
N LEU A 152 13.35 -3.43 0.66
CA LEU A 152 13.44 -2.13 1.34
C LEU A 152 12.96 -2.19 2.80
N GLY A 153 12.16 -3.19 3.18
CA GLY A 153 11.71 -3.39 4.56
C GLY A 153 12.83 -3.64 5.58
N SER A 154 14.02 -4.09 5.14
CA SER A 154 15.21 -4.19 6.01
C SER A 154 16.03 -2.90 6.08
N GLN A 155 15.69 -1.89 5.27
CA GLN A 155 16.37 -0.60 5.28
C GLN A 155 15.78 0.32 6.35
N LYS A 156 16.60 1.26 6.84
CA LYS A 156 16.18 2.23 7.86
C LYS A 156 15.33 3.36 7.28
N THR A 157 15.52 3.68 6.00
CA THR A 157 14.76 4.68 5.26
C THR A 157 14.28 4.09 3.95
N VAL A 158 13.12 4.58 3.50
CA VAL A 158 12.54 4.22 2.22
C VAL A 158 12.29 5.51 1.45
N ASN A 159 12.95 5.67 0.30
CA ASN A 159 12.63 6.76 -0.61
C ASN A 159 11.29 6.47 -1.29
N SER A 160 10.22 7.04 -0.74
CA SER A 160 8.86 6.78 -1.21
C SER A 160 8.56 7.50 -2.53
N GLU A 161 9.24 8.60 -2.83
CA GLU A 161 9.09 9.33 -4.11
C GLU A 161 9.63 8.53 -5.29
N GLU A 162 10.79 7.89 -5.12
CA GLU A 162 11.35 7.00 -6.15
C GLU A 162 10.40 5.83 -6.46
N LEU A 163 9.77 5.27 -5.43
CA LEU A 163 8.79 4.20 -5.58
C LEU A 163 7.53 4.67 -6.33
N VAL A 164 7.06 5.89 -6.05
CA VAL A 164 5.93 6.50 -6.78
C VAL A 164 6.28 6.68 -8.26
N GLY A 165 7.46 7.22 -8.58
CA GLY A 165 7.90 7.41 -9.96
C GLY A 165 8.02 6.10 -10.74
N ALA A 166 8.44 5.01 -10.09
CA ALA A 166 8.45 3.67 -10.68
C ALA A 166 7.03 3.15 -11.00
N LEU A 167 6.05 3.35 -10.11
CA LEU A 167 4.67 2.96 -10.37
C LEU A 167 4.01 3.80 -11.47
N ASP A 168 4.25 5.10 -11.48
CA ASP A 168 3.76 6.00 -12.53
C ASP A 168 4.29 5.57 -13.91
N SER A 169 5.56 5.14 -13.97
CA SER A 169 6.18 4.61 -15.20
C SER A 169 5.48 3.32 -15.69
N ILE A 170 5.15 2.40 -14.77
CA ILE A 170 4.42 1.16 -15.09
C ILE A 170 3.00 1.50 -15.59
N LEU A 171 2.28 2.39 -14.91
CA LEU A 171 0.94 2.83 -15.33
C LEU A 171 0.94 3.46 -16.71
N GLN A 172 1.87 4.39 -16.96
CA GLN A 172 1.98 5.05 -18.26
C GLN A 172 2.26 4.05 -19.40
N LYS A 173 3.06 3.02 -19.12
CA LYS A 173 3.43 1.98 -20.10
C LYS A 173 2.26 1.06 -20.48
N TYR A 174 1.38 0.73 -19.52
CA TYR A 174 0.42 -0.37 -19.68
C TYR A 174 -1.07 0.02 -19.61
N SER A 175 -1.45 1.15 -19.00
CA SER A 175 -2.87 1.53 -18.78
C SER A 175 -3.73 1.50 -20.04
N SER A 176 -3.17 1.85 -21.20
CA SER A 176 -3.89 1.85 -22.49
C SER A 176 -3.70 0.57 -23.31
N ARG A 177 -3.17 -0.53 -22.75
CA ARG A 177 -2.77 -1.73 -23.50
C ARG A 177 -3.70 -2.93 -23.32
N PHE A 178 -4.62 -2.89 -22.35
CA PHE A 178 -5.62 -3.94 -22.10
C PHE A 178 -7.01 -3.38 -21.77
N HIS A 179 -7.62 -2.71 -22.74
CA HIS A 179 -8.85 -1.91 -22.58
C HIS A 179 -10.10 -2.57 -23.20
N HIS A 180 -10.03 -3.81 -23.68
CA HIS A 180 -11.18 -4.47 -24.29
C HIS A 180 -12.31 -4.64 -23.25
N PRO A 181 -13.60 -4.39 -23.58
CA PRO A 181 -14.70 -4.46 -22.60
C PRO A 181 -14.80 -5.79 -21.82
N ILE A 182 -14.51 -6.92 -22.46
CA ILE A 182 -14.44 -8.25 -21.80
C ILE A 182 -13.36 -8.29 -20.68
N LEU A 183 -12.28 -7.52 -20.83
CA LEU A 183 -11.17 -7.41 -19.87
C LEU A 183 -11.36 -6.27 -18.86
N SER A 184 -12.43 -5.47 -18.94
CA SER A 184 -12.67 -4.31 -18.08
C SER A 184 -12.56 -4.59 -16.58
N ARG A 185 -12.91 -5.81 -16.13
CA ARG A 185 -12.77 -6.24 -14.73
C ARG A 185 -11.31 -6.42 -14.31
N LEU A 186 -10.46 -6.93 -15.20
CA LEU A 186 -9.02 -7.04 -14.96
C LEU A 186 -8.36 -5.67 -14.97
N GLU A 187 -8.72 -4.84 -15.96
CA GLU A 187 -8.27 -3.46 -16.05
C GLU A 187 -8.61 -2.68 -14.77
N SER A 188 -9.86 -2.75 -14.32
CA SER A 188 -10.31 -2.10 -13.09
C SER A 188 -9.57 -2.60 -11.85
N SER A 189 -9.34 -3.91 -11.74
CA SER A 189 -8.60 -4.50 -10.61
C SER A 189 -7.15 -4.03 -10.57
N PHE A 190 -6.47 -4.06 -11.73
CA PHE A 190 -5.13 -3.54 -11.90
C PHE A 190 -5.04 -2.07 -11.53
N GLN A 191 -5.95 -1.24 -12.04
CA GLN A 191 -5.95 0.20 -11.78
C GLN A 191 -6.18 0.51 -10.31
N VAL A 192 -7.16 -0.14 -9.66
CA VAL A 192 -7.44 0.07 -8.24
C VAL A 192 -6.25 -0.32 -7.36
N GLU A 193 -5.60 -1.45 -7.64
CA GLU A 193 -4.41 -1.89 -6.91
C GLU A 193 -3.29 -0.86 -6.98
N VAL A 194 -2.91 -0.48 -8.20
CA VAL A 194 -1.77 0.43 -8.41
C VAL A 194 -2.10 1.83 -7.90
N ASP A 195 -3.32 2.32 -8.11
CA ASP A 195 -3.75 3.61 -7.60
C ASP A 195 -3.68 3.68 -6.08
N VAL A 196 -4.20 2.66 -5.37
CA VAL A 196 -4.16 2.62 -3.91
C VAL A 196 -2.71 2.61 -3.44
N LEU A 197 -1.87 1.76 -4.04
CA LEU A 197 -0.45 1.68 -3.68
C LEU A 197 0.27 3.01 -3.90
N THR A 198 0.07 3.64 -5.05
CA THR A 198 0.64 4.95 -5.38
C THR A 198 0.16 6.03 -4.41
N GLN A 199 -1.14 6.07 -4.07
CA GLN A 199 -1.69 7.01 -3.09
C GLN A 199 -1.09 6.81 -1.70
N LEU A 200 -0.93 5.57 -1.24
CA LEU A 200 -0.31 5.27 0.05
C LEU A 200 1.16 5.68 0.09
N LEU A 201 1.93 5.41 -0.97
CA LEU A 201 3.34 5.81 -1.05
C LEU A 201 3.52 7.33 -1.16
N ARG A 202 2.67 8.02 -1.94
CA ARG A 202 2.63 9.50 -1.98
C ARG A 202 2.29 10.08 -0.62
N CYS A 203 1.29 9.52 0.06
CA CYS A 203 0.94 9.91 1.42
C CYS A 203 2.13 9.75 2.37
N GLN A 204 2.86 8.63 2.29
CA GLN A 204 4.06 8.42 3.11
C GLN A 204 5.12 9.50 2.87
N ALA A 205 5.47 9.77 1.61
CA ALA A 205 6.43 10.82 1.26
C ALA A 205 5.97 12.19 1.79
N GLN A 206 4.70 12.53 1.57
CA GLN A 206 4.15 13.82 1.95
C GLN A 206 4.04 14.01 3.47
N ILE A 207 3.83 12.94 4.25
CA ILE A 207 3.90 13.01 5.72
C ILE A 207 5.33 13.28 6.16
N SER A 208 6.32 12.64 5.55
CA SER A 208 7.75 12.84 5.86
C SER A 208 8.24 14.26 5.56
N GLU A 209 7.59 14.94 4.62
CA GLU A 209 7.81 16.36 4.29
C GLU A 209 6.83 17.32 5.00
N TRP A 210 6.00 16.80 5.91
CA TRP A 210 4.99 17.55 6.67
C TRP A 210 3.94 18.31 5.82
N HIS A 211 3.63 17.81 4.62
CA HIS A 211 2.60 18.37 3.74
C HIS A 211 1.19 17.88 4.10
N PHE A 212 0.44 18.69 4.87
CA PHE A 212 -0.87 18.29 5.42
C PHE A 212 -1.92 17.90 4.36
N LEU A 213 -2.36 18.83 3.52
CA LEU A 213 -3.49 18.60 2.60
C LEU A 213 -3.19 17.50 1.56
N PRO A 214 -2.03 17.49 0.87
CA PRO A 214 -1.70 16.40 -0.06
C PRO A 214 -1.72 15.03 0.62
N SER A 215 -1.14 14.93 1.83
CA SER A 215 -1.15 13.68 2.61
C SER A 215 -2.57 13.22 2.92
N LEU A 216 -3.43 14.15 3.36
CA LEU A 216 -4.83 13.88 3.68
C LEU A 216 -5.62 13.39 2.46
N LEU A 217 -5.48 14.05 1.32
CA LEU A 217 -6.18 13.70 0.09
C LEU A 217 -5.77 12.32 -0.43
N ASN A 218 -4.47 12.01 -0.41
CA ASN A 218 -3.97 10.69 -0.79
C ASN A 218 -4.43 9.60 0.19
N LEU A 219 -4.38 9.86 1.50
CA LEU A 219 -4.83 8.90 2.52
C LEU A 219 -6.34 8.62 2.39
N HIS A 220 -7.15 9.66 2.20
CA HIS A 220 -8.58 9.54 2.02
C HIS A 220 -8.92 8.84 0.70
N GLY A 221 -8.25 9.19 -0.41
CA GLY A 221 -8.43 8.55 -1.70
C GLY A 221 -8.16 7.04 -1.63
N ALA A 222 -7.05 6.65 -1.00
CA ALA A 222 -6.70 5.24 -0.80
C ALA A 222 -7.74 4.53 0.09
N HIS A 223 -8.18 5.17 1.17
CA HIS A 223 -9.22 4.63 2.05
C HIS A 223 -10.53 4.37 1.30
N SER A 224 -11.04 5.35 0.55
CA SER A 224 -12.29 5.23 -0.21
C SER A 224 -12.22 4.12 -1.26
N LYS A 225 -11.10 4.01 -1.98
CA LYS A 225 -10.87 2.91 -2.95
C LYS A 225 -10.80 1.55 -2.25
N LEU A 226 -10.09 1.44 -1.13
CA LEU A 226 -10.01 0.20 -0.35
C LEU A 226 -11.37 -0.22 0.23
N GLN A 227 -12.20 0.72 0.66
CA GLN A 227 -13.56 0.44 1.13
C GLN A 227 -14.42 -0.12 -0.02
N ALA A 228 -14.41 0.54 -1.18
CA ALA A 228 -15.14 0.08 -2.36
C ALA A 228 -14.64 -1.30 -2.83
N TRP A 229 -13.32 -1.52 -2.84
CA TRP A 229 -12.72 -2.81 -3.18
C TRP A 229 -13.09 -3.89 -2.15
N GLY A 230 -13.15 -3.52 -0.87
CA GLY A 230 -13.58 -4.39 0.23
C GLY A 230 -14.99 -4.98 0.06
N GLN A 231 -15.92 -4.20 -0.50
CA GLN A 231 -17.28 -4.65 -0.77
C GLN A 231 -17.34 -5.85 -1.74
N VAL A 232 -16.34 -6.01 -2.61
CA VAL A 232 -16.23 -7.17 -3.51
C VAL A 232 -16.10 -8.46 -2.69
N PHE A 233 -15.33 -8.45 -1.60
CA PHE A 233 -15.13 -9.62 -0.73
C PHE A 233 -16.33 -9.91 0.16
N GLU A 234 -17.03 -8.87 0.64
CA GLU A 234 -18.25 -9.04 1.42
C GLU A 234 -19.37 -9.75 0.63
N ARG A 235 -19.54 -9.40 -0.66
CA ARG A 235 -20.49 -10.10 -1.55
C ARG A 235 -20.17 -11.59 -1.73
N GLN A 236 -18.89 -11.98 -1.64
CA GLN A 236 -18.51 -13.41 -1.68
C GLN A 236 -18.98 -14.16 -0.43
N ARG A 237 -19.02 -13.48 0.72
CA ARG A 237 -19.41 -14.08 2.00
C ARG A 237 -20.91 -14.34 2.06
N GLU A 238 -21.72 -13.43 1.50
CA GLU A 238 -23.18 -13.55 1.46
C GLU A 238 -23.64 -14.68 0.52
N THR A 239 -23.07 -14.77 -0.67
CA THR A 239 -23.43 -15.80 -1.67
C THR A 239 -23.21 -17.24 -1.18
N ARG A 240 -22.28 -17.49 -0.24
CA ARG A 240 -22.09 -18.83 0.35
C ARG A 240 -23.05 -19.17 1.50
N LYS A 241 -23.56 -18.18 2.24
CA LYS A 241 -24.45 -18.43 3.39
C LYS A 241 -25.82 -18.99 2.96
N HIS A 242 -26.28 -18.65 1.77
CA HIS A 242 -27.63 -19.01 1.31
C HIS A 242 -27.77 -20.42 0.73
N LEU A 243 -26.67 -21.14 0.45
CA LEU A 243 -26.77 -22.39 -0.31
C LEU A 243 -26.80 -23.66 0.54
N PHE A 244 -26.27 -23.66 1.76
CA PHE A 244 -26.28 -24.88 2.60
C PHE A 244 -26.43 -24.54 4.08
N GLY A 245 -27.56 -24.93 4.67
CA GLY A 245 -27.86 -24.82 6.11
C GLY A 245 -27.03 -25.74 7.01
N GLY A 246 -25.78 -26.04 6.65
CA GLY A 246 -24.92 -26.98 7.35
C GLY A 246 -23.46 -26.58 7.26
N GLN A 247 -22.86 -26.34 8.42
CA GLN A 247 -21.44 -26.03 8.67
C GLN A 247 -20.95 -24.71 8.07
N SER A 248 -20.54 -23.80 8.95
CA SER A 248 -19.82 -22.58 8.64
C SER A 248 -18.59 -22.88 7.78
N GLN A 249 -18.72 -22.82 6.45
CA GLN A 249 -17.53 -22.76 5.60
C GLN A 249 -16.73 -21.55 6.06
N LYS A 250 -15.43 -21.76 6.36
CA LYS A 250 -14.50 -20.69 6.72
C LYS A 250 -14.71 -19.55 5.71
N ALA A 251 -15.10 -18.37 6.21
CA ALA A 251 -15.27 -17.19 5.36
C ALA A 251 -14.04 -17.06 4.46
N VAL A 252 -14.25 -16.91 3.15
CA VAL A 252 -13.16 -16.69 2.21
C VAL A 252 -12.45 -15.42 2.66
N GLN A 253 -11.22 -15.58 3.13
CA GLN A 253 -10.41 -14.44 3.55
C GLN A 253 -10.07 -13.62 2.31
N PRO A 254 -10.12 -12.28 2.39
CA PRO A 254 -9.58 -11.43 1.33
C PRO A 254 -8.13 -11.81 1.01
N PRO A 255 -7.67 -11.62 -0.24
CA PRO A 255 -6.29 -11.90 -0.62
C PRO A 255 -5.29 -11.13 0.26
N HIS A 256 -4.12 -11.73 0.51
CA HIS A 256 -3.08 -11.15 1.37
C HIS A 256 -2.70 -9.72 0.94
N LEU A 257 -2.61 -9.47 -0.36
CA LEU A 257 -2.28 -8.14 -0.88
C LEU A 257 -3.28 -7.07 -0.42
N PHE A 258 -4.59 -7.36 -0.47
CA PHE A 258 -5.62 -6.43 0.00
C PHE A 258 -5.49 -6.16 1.50
N LEU A 259 -5.31 -7.21 2.29
CA LEU A 259 -5.12 -7.10 3.75
C LEU A 259 -3.85 -6.29 4.09
N TRP A 260 -2.79 -6.46 3.30
CA TRP A 260 -1.56 -5.71 3.44
C TRP A 260 -1.75 -4.22 3.13
N LEU A 261 -2.44 -3.88 2.03
CA LEU A 261 -2.77 -2.49 1.70
C LEU A 261 -3.60 -1.82 2.79
N GLN A 262 -4.60 -2.53 3.35
CA GLN A 262 -5.36 -2.04 4.50
C GLN A 262 -4.48 -1.78 5.72
N ARG A 263 -3.53 -2.67 6.01
CA ARG A 263 -2.58 -2.49 7.11
C ARG A 263 -1.65 -1.30 6.89
N LEU A 264 -1.12 -1.15 5.67
CA LEU A 264 -0.29 0.01 5.31
C LEU A 264 -1.08 1.32 5.48
N GLN A 265 -2.33 1.36 5.00
CA GLN A 265 -3.24 2.49 5.18
C GLN A 265 -3.48 2.80 6.67
N ALA A 266 -3.72 1.80 7.51
CA ALA A 266 -3.95 2.00 8.94
C ALA A 266 -2.70 2.54 9.65
N THR A 267 -1.51 2.03 9.31
CA THR A 267 -0.24 2.52 9.84
C THR A 267 0.05 3.97 9.42
N LEU A 268 -0.24 4.32 8.16
CA LEU A 268 -0.13 5.70 7.68
C LEU A 268 -1.15 6.62 8.36
N LEU A 269 -2.37 6.16 8.62
CA LEU A 269 -3.37 6.90 9.37
C LEU A 269 -2.91 7.19 10.81
N ALA A 270 -2.32 6.21 11.49
CA ALA A 270 -1.75 6.41 12.83
C ALA A 270 -0.63 7.46 12.81
N LYS A 271 0.29 7.36 11.85
CA LYS A 271 1.39 8.32 11.68
C LYS A 271 0.90 9.72 11.32
N PHE A 272 -0.01 9.83 10.36
CA PHE A 272 -0.65 11.09 9.96
C PHE A 272 -1.35 11.75 11.16
N SER A 273 -2.11 10.97 11.93
CA SER A 273 -2.82 11.47 13.11
C SER A 273 -1.87 12.01 14.18
N PHE A 274 -0.68 11.42 14.31
CA PHE A 274 0.35 11.89 15.22
C PHE A 274 1.04 13.15 14.69
N TYR A 275 1.54 13.14 13.44
CA TYR A 275 2.31 14.25 12.86
C TYR A 275 1.47 15.51 12.60
N PHE A 276 0.16 15.35 12.47
CA PHE A 276 -0.78 16.46 12.30
C PHE A 276 -1.76 16.58 13.46
N HIS A 277 -1.42 16.03 14.63
CA HIS A 277 -2.28 16.05 15.81
C HIS A 277 -2.79 17.45 16.14
N GLU A 278 -1.93 18.47 16.09
CA GLU A 278 -2.29 19.87 16.36
C GLU A 278 -3.33 20.44 15.38
N ALA A 279 -3.22 20.07 14.09
CA ALA A 279 -4.21 20.51 13.10
C ALA A 279 -5.55 19.78 13.27
N LEU A 280 -5.49 18.49 13.61
CA LEU A 280 -6.68 17.63 13.78
C LEU A 280 -7.42 17.92 15.09
N SER A 281 -6.71 18.15 16.19
CA SER A 281 -7.28 18.42 17.50
C SER A 281 -8.14 19.69 17.52
N ARG A 282 -7.87 20.65 16.62
CA ARG A 282 -8.66 21.87 16.44
C ARG A 282 -10.02 21.65 15.76
N GLN A 283 -10.22 20.50 15.12
CA GLN A 283 -11.46 20.17 14.40
C GLN A 283 -12.45 19.35 15.25
N THR A 284 -12.10 19.05 16.49
CA THR A 284 -12.86 18.14 17.36
C THR A 284 -12.63 18.49 18.84
N SER A 285 -13.39 17.89 19.75
CA SER A 285 -13.10 18.01 21.18
C SER A 285 -11.88 17.17 21.59
N GLN A 286 -11.19 17.54 22.67
CA GLN A 286 -10.03 16.78 23.17
C GLN A 286 -10.38 15.33 23.56
N SER A 287 -11.59 15.11 24.09
CA SER A 287 -12.09 13.76 24.45
C SER A 287 -12.33 12.89 23.22
N GLU A 288 -12.90 13.49 22.17
CA GLU A 288 -13.14 12.81 20.91
C GLU A 288 -11.84 12.55 20.16
N MET A 289 -10.89 13.49 20.15
CA MET A 289 -9.56 13.29 19.56
C MET A 289 -8.85 12.08 20.19
N LYS A 290 -8.85 11.98 21.53
CA LYS A 290 -8.29 10.82 22.25
C LYS A 290 -8.99 9.52 21.85
N THR A 291 -10.31 9.55 21.65
CA THR A 291 -11.09 8.38 21.23
C THR A 291 -10.74 7.95 19.81
N LEU A 292 -10.55 8.91 18.90
CA LEU A 292 -10.18 8.66 17.50
C LEU A 292 -8.76 8.11 17.39
N THR A 293 -7.78 8.69 18.09
CA THR A 293 -6.39 8.21 18.08
C THR A 293 -6.27 6.81 18.68
N ALA A 294 -7.02 6.50 19.74
CA ALA A 294 -7.06 5.17 20.35
C ALA A 294 -7.61 4.07 19.41
N ARG A 295 -8.33 4.43 18.34
CA ARG A 295 -8.84 3.49 17.32
C ARG A 295 -7.87 3.27 16.15
N THR A 296 -6.79 4.05 16.07
CA THR A 296 -5.76 3.84 15.05
C THR A 296 -4.97 2.56 15.34
N SER A 297 -4.21 2.07 14.35
CA SER A 297 -3.40 0.85 14.54
C SER A 297 -2.35 0.99 15.64
N LEU A 298 -1.88 2.20 15.92
CA LEU A 298 -0.98 2.52 17.03
C LEU A 298 -1.27 3.91 17.59
N ASP A 299 -1.72 3.97 18.84
CA ASP A 299 -1.97 5.22 19.56
C ASP A 299 -0.66 5.87 20.07
N TYR A 300 0.04 6.57 19.17
CA TYR A 300 1.29 7.28 19.51
C TYR A 300 1.10 8.30 20.64
N PHE A 301 -0.01 9.04 20.61
CA PHE A 301 -0.32 10.07 21.59
C PHE A 301 -0.53 9.46 22.99
N GLY A 302 -1.36 8.43 23.09
CA GLY A 302 -1.60 7.70 24.34
C GLY A 302 -0.35 6.98 24.83
N LYS A 303 0.45 6.41 23.93
CA LYS A 303 1.74 5.76 24.25
C LYS A 303 2.74 6.75 24.87
N ILE A 304 2.92 7.93 24.26
CA ILE A 304 3.81 8.97 24.79
C ILE A 304 3.26 9.53 26.11
N SER A 305 1.95 9.80 26.18
CA SER A 305 1.31 10.27 27.42
C SER A 305 1.47 9.26 28.57
N GLY A 306 1.38 7.97 28.28
CA GLY A 306 1.63 6.89 29.23
C GLY A 306 3.09 6.84 29.69
N PHE A 307 4.03 7.02 28.76
CA PHE A 307 5.47 7.11 29.06
C PHE A 307 5.77 8.29 30.00
N ILE A 308 5.29 9.49 29.68
CA ILE A 308 5.45 10.70 30.49
C ILE A 308 5.04 10.45 31.94
N ARG A 309 3.82 9.93 32.15
CA ARG A 309 3.31 9.62 33.49
C ARG A 309 4.09 8.54 34.22
N LYS A 310 4.55 7.51 33.49
CA LYS A 310 5.22 6.35 34.08
C LYS A 310 6.66 6.65 34.49
N TYR A 311 7.36 7.47 33.72
CA TYR A 311 8.79 7.75 33.90
C TYR A 311 9.09 9.15 34.42
N ASP A 312 8.05 9.94 34.70
CA ASP A 312 8.14 11.31 35.20
C ASP A 312 8.98 12.20 34.26
N ALA A 313 8.67 12.10 32.95
CA ALA A 313 9.28 12.98 31.97
C ALA A 313 8.57 14.34 32.00
N SER A 314 9.32 15.43 32.05
CA SER A 314 8.77 16.79 32.04
C SER A 314 8.10 17.11 30.71
N ASN A 315 8.69 16.64 29.59
CA ASN A 315 8.16 16.87 28.26
C ASN A 315 8.59 15.79 27.26
N VAL A 316 7.70 15.49 26.30
CA VAL A 316 8.08 14.82 25.05
C VAL A 316 7.57 15.64 23.87
N SER A 317 8.46 16.00 22.96
CA SER A 317 8.15 16.78 21.77
C SER A 317 8.58 16.06 20.48
N LEU A 318 7.78 16.19 19.42
CA LEU A 318 8.20 15.93 18.05
C LEU A 318 8.55 17.27 17.41
N VAL A 319 9.81 17.46 17.05
CA VAL A 319 10.34 18.70 16.48
C VAL A 319 10.51 18.52 14.99
N PHE A 320 10.05 19.49 14.20
CA PHE A 320 10.34 19.55 12.77
C PHE A 320 11.50 20.51 12.52
N ASP A 321 12.41 20.13 11.64
CA ASP A 321 13.57 20.93 11.23
C ASP A 321 13.30 21.54 9.86
N ASN A 322 12.97 22.83 9.86
CA ASN A 322 12.60 23.57 8.66
C ASN A 322 13.79 24.15 7.87
N ARG A 323 15.04 23.83 8.25
CA ARG A 323 16.20 24.40 7.57
C ARG A 323 16.25 23.91 6.11
N GLY A 324 16.33 24.86 5.18
CA GLY A 324 16.40 24.60 3.74
C GLY A 324 15.05 24.33 3.06
N SER A 325 13.93 24.36 3.80
CA SER A 325 12.60 24.26 3.20
C SER A 325 12.02 25.65 2.95
N GLU A 326 11.96 26.03 1.67
CA GLU A 326 11.32 27.27 1.22
C GLU A 326 9.78 27.13 1.19
N SER A 327 9.25 25.90 1.14
CA SER A 327 7.82 25.61 0.99
C SER A 327 7.05 25.55 2.31
N PHE A 328 7.72 25.73 3.45
CA PHE A 328 7.09 25.60 4.75
C PHE A 328 6.08 26.70 5.04
N GLN A 329 4.86 26.30 5.38
CA GLN A 329 3.76 27.22 5.66
C GLN A 329 3.28 27.16 7.12
N GLY A 330 3.76 26.22 7.94
CA GLY A 330 3.32 25.98 9.31
C GLY A 330 2.30 24.84 9.44
N HIS A 331 1.63 24.76 10.59
CA HIS A 331 0.68 23.66 10.90
C HIS A 331 -0.57 23.66 10.00
N GLY A 332 -0.92 22.49 9.48
CA GLY A 332 -2.21 22.27 8.80
C GLY A 332 -2.27 22.85 7.39
N TYR A 333 -3.48 23.14 6.92
CA TYR A 333 -3.70 23.64 5.57
C TYR A 333 -3.37 25.13 5.45
N HIS A 334 -2.68 25.46 4.38
CA HIS A 334 -2.39 26.83 3.96
C HIS A 334 -2.68 26.97 2.48
N HIS A 335 -3.27 28.11 2.09
CA HIS A 335 -3.59 28.36 0.70
C HIS A 335 -2.31 28.55 -0.13
N PRO A 336 -2.16 27.91 -1.31
CA PRO A 336 -0.93 27.96 -2.10
C PRO A 336 -0.47 29.37 -2.50
N GLN A 337 -1.39 30.32 -2.60
CA GLN A 337 -1.09 31.72 -2.98
C GLN A 337 -0.87 32.64 -1.77
N SER A 338 -0.95 32.13 -0.54
CA SER A 338 -0.67 32.93 0.65
C SER A 338 0.84 33.13 0.79
N TYR A 339 1.30 34.37 0.64
CA TYR A 339 2.69 34.72 0.96
C TYR A 339 2.93 34.60 2.47
N ARG A 340 4.00 33.91 2.85
CA ARG A 340 4.53 33.88 4.21
C ARG A 340 6.04 33.99 4.19
N GLU A 341 6.57 34.75 5.15
CA GLU A 341 8.00 34.76 5.40
C GLU A 341 8.40 33.41 6.01
N ALA A 342 9.45 32.79 5.46
CA ALA A 342 9.99 31.56 6.02
C ALA A 342 10.40 31.82 7.49
N PRO A 343 10.08 30.91 8.42
CA PRO A 343 10.43 31.11 9.81
C PRO A 343 11.94 31.21 9.97
N LYS A 344 12.38 32.09 10.87
CA LYS A 344 13.80 32.38 11.14
C LYS A 344 14.13 32.08 12.60
N GLY A 345 15.39 31.72 12.84
CA GLY A 345 15.91 31.46 14.18
C GLY A 345 15.16 30.33 14.89
N VAL A 346 14.65 30.61 16.09
CA VAL A 346 13.99 29.62 16.96
C VAL A 346 12.75 28.99 16.30
N ASP A 347 12.07 29.73 15.43
CA ASP A 347 10.84 29.26 14.77
C ASP A 347 11.11 28.33 13.58
N GLN A 348 12.38 28.13 13.19
CA GLN A 348 12.76 27.05 12.26
C GLN A 348 12.58 25.65 12.86
N PHE A 349 12.37 25.58 14.18
CA PHE A 349 12.21 24.35 14.92
C PHE A 349 10.87 24.36 15.67
N PRO A 350 9.73 24.23 14.98
CA PRO A 350 8.43 24.13 15.65
C PRO A 350 8.27 22.77 16.36
N ALA A 351 7.57 22.79 17.49
CA ALA A 351 7.06 21.56 18.11
C ALA A 351 5.78 21.13 17.38
N VAL A 352 5.90 20.11 16.55
CA VAL A 352 4.77 19.53 15.81
C VAL A 352 3.76 18.89 16.76
N VAL A 353 4.28 18.23 17.80
CA VAL A 353 3.53 17.72 18.94
C VAL A 353 4.36 18.04 20.18
N SER A 354 3.72 18.48 21.26
CA SER A 354 4.36 18.59 22.57
C SER A 354 3.43 18.12 23.68
N LEU A 355 3.92 17.21 24.52
CA LEU A 355 3.14 16.59 25.60
C LEU A 355 3.87 16.75 26.94
N PRO A 356 3.13 16.96 28.05
CA PRO A 356 1.66 16.94 28.15
C PRO A 356 0.96 18.28 27.84
N GLY A 357 1.70 19.39 27.83
CA GLY A 357 1.13 20.74 27.83
C GLY A 357 0.60 21.28 26.49
N GLY A 358 0.82 20.58 25.37
CA GLY A 358 0.46 21.08 24.03
C GLY A 358 1.43 22.12 23.47
N GLU A 359 2.14 22.85 24.34
CA GLU A 359 3.12 23.86 23.98
C GLU A 359 4.56 23.39 24.16
N ARG A 360 5.48 23.96 23.36
CA ARG A 360 6.92 23.70 23.50
C ARG A 360 7.44 24.19 24.86
N PRO A 361 8.36 23.47 25.52
CA PRO A 361 8.96 23.92 26.77
C PRO A 361 9.94 25.08 26.50
N VAL A 362 9.44 26.32 26.57
CA VAL A 362 10.14 27.55 26.13
C VAL A 362 11.52 27.72 26.77
N THR A 363 11.66 27.41 28.05
CA THR A 363 12.93 27.50 28.81
C THR A 363 13.99 26.51 28.32
N HIS A 364 13.57 25.37 27.78
CA HIS A 364 14.45 24.30 27.31
C HIS A 364 14.73 24.38 25.81
N TRP A 365 13.89 25.09 25.05
CA TRP A 365 13.95 25.09 23.59
C TRP A 365 15.30 25.54 23.01
N PRO A 366 16.00 26.56 23.55
CA PRO A 366 17.35 26.91 23.09
C PRO A 366 18.34 25.74 23.19
N ASN A 367 18.28 24.97 24.28
CA ASN A 367 19.13 23.79 24.46
C ASN A 367 18.77 22.69 23.46
N VAL A 368 17.49 22.47 23.21
CA VAL A 368 17.03 21.49 22.20
C VAL A 368 17.60 21.83 20.82
N ILE A 369 17.51 23.10 20.40
CA ILE A 369 18.02 23.56 19.10
C ILE A 369 19.55 23.43 19.02
N MET A 370 20.24 23.81 20.10
CA MET A 370 21.70 23.67 20.22
C MET A 370 22.11 22.20 20.04
N ILE A 371 21.50 21.28 20.80
CA ILE A 371 21.81 19.83 20.70
C ILE A 371 21.51 19.30 19.30
N MET A 372 20.36 19.67 18.70
CA MET A 372 20.01 19.24 17.34
C MET A 372 21.01 19.72 16.28
N SER A 373 21.65 20.86 16.49
CA SER A 373 22.65 21.43 15.59
C SER A 373 24.03 20.79 15.82
N ASP A 374 24.50 20.79 17.07
CA ASP A 374 25.83 20.32 17.46
C ASP A 374 25.99 18.80 17.32
N ARG A 375 24.91 18.05 17.55
CA ARG A 375 24.89 16.58 17.49
C ARG A 375 24.19 16.06 16.22
N SER A 376 24.09 16.89 15.18
CA SER A 376 23.40 16.56 13.92
C SER A 376 23.95 15.30 13.24
N THR A 377 25.27 15.09 13.24
CA THR A 377 25.93 13.89 12.68
C THR A 377 25.51 12.61 13.41
N GLU A 378 25.37 12.68 14.72
CA GLU A 378 24.92 11.56 15.55
C GLU A 378 23.42 11.29 15.35
N LEU A 379 22.60 12.34 15.29
CA LEU A 379 21.16 12.21 15.01
C LEU A 379 20.89 11.67 13.59
N ASN A 380 21.75 11.99 12.62
CA ASN A 380 21.68 11.44 11.26
C ASN A 380 22.01 9.94 11.21
N THR A 381 22.65 9.39 12.24
CA THR A 381 22.76 7.93 12.40
C THR A 381 21.43 7.39 12.90
N LEU A 382 20.54 7.10 11.96
CA LEU A 382 19.21 6.55 12.23
C LEU A 382 19.35 5.29 13.11
N ASP A 383 18.80 5.36 14.33
CA ASP A 383 18.90 4.42 15.49
C ASP A 383 19.82 4.88 16.62
N LYS A 384 20.44 6.05 16.55
CA LYS A 384 21.15 6.60 17.70
C LYS A 384 20.21 7.44 18.55
N VAL A 385 20.21 7.18 19.86
CA VAL A 385 19.65 8.08 20.86
C VAL A 385 20.79 8.96 21.36
N VAL A 386 20.66 10.27 21.18
CA VAL A 386 21.60 11.26 21.71
C VAL A 386 21.15 11.63 23.12
N HIS A 387 22.04 11.49 24.08
CA HIS A 387 21.86 11.95 25.45
C HIS A 387 22.62 13.26 25.66
N PHE A 388 22.04 14.16 26.43
CA PHE A 388 22.70 15.38 26.88
C PHE A 388 22.20 15.75 28.27
N TYR A 389 23.10 16.13 29.18
CA TYR A 389 22.75 16.69 30.48
C TYR A 389 23.28 18.11 30.57
N ASP A 390 22.40 19.06 30.87
CA ASP A 390 22.77 20.45 31.12
C ASP A 390 22.82 20.71 32.62
N ASP A 391 24.02 21.00 33.12
CA ASP A 391 24.24 21.30 34.53
C ASP A 391 23.72 22.69 34.94
N LYS A 392 23.53 23.63 34.02
CA LYS A 392 23.00 24.97 34.35
C LYS A 392 21.50 24.94 34.62
N VAL A 393 20.76 24.21 33.80
CA VAL A 393 19.30 24.03 33.98
C VAL A 393 18.94 22.72 34.69
N GLN A 394 19.95 21.96 35.13
CA GLN A 394 19.79 20.69 35.86
C GLN A 394 18.78 19.75 35.18
N SER A 395 18.92 19.54 33.87
CA SER A 395 17.94 18.76 33.08
C SER A 395 18.62 17.83 32.09
N THR A 396 17.98 16.69 31.82
CA THR A 396 18.46 15.69 30.87
C THR A 396 17.59 15.64 29.63
N TYR A 397 18.23 15.51 28.48
CA TYR A 397 17.62 15.46 27.16
C TYR A 397 17.98 14.14 26.48
N PHE A 398 16.99 13.48 25.91
CA PHE A 398 17.19 12.37 24.98
C PHE A 398 16.57 12.72 23.65
N LEU A 399 17.34 12.61 22.58
CA LEU A 399 16.91 12.95 21.23
C LEU A 399 17.09 11.77 20.29
N ALA A 400 16.11 11.50 19.43
CA ALA A 400 16.19 10.45 18.43
C ALA A 400 15.46 10.84 17.15
N ARG A 401 16.03 10.45 16.01
CA ARG A 401 15.53 10.84 14.69
C ARG A 401 14.74 9.70 14.03
N PRO A 402 13.39 9.78 13.94
CA PRO A 402 12.62 8.89 13.09
C PRO A 402 12.92 9.14 11.61
N GLU A 403 13.00 10.39 11.16
CA GLU A 403 13.10 10.79 9.75
C GLU A 403 13.97 12.04 9.59
N PRO A 404 14.52 12.35 8.39
CA PRO A 404 15.47 13.44 8.21
C PRO A 404 15.07 14.78 8.84
N HIS A 405 13.80 15.18 8.68
CA HIS A 405 13.26 16.45 9.16
C HIS A 405 12.64 16.39 10.56
N PHE A 406 12.58 15.22 11.21
CA PHE A 406 11.87 15.06 12.46
C PHE A 406 12.78 14.55 13.57
N THR A 407 12.74 15.17 14.74
CA THR A 407 13.47 14.73 15.93
C THR A 407 12.49 14.59 17.09
N ILE A 408 12.47 13.43 17.73
CA ILE A 408 11.77 13.24 19.01
C ILE A 408 12.71 13.67 20.13
N VAL A 409 12.20 14.45 21.06
CA VAL A 409 12.92 15.01 22.21
C VAL A 409 12.18 14.60 23.48
N VAL A 410 12.90 14.06 24.46
CA VAL A 410 12.40 13.76 25.80
C VAL A 410 13.20 14.58 26.79
N ILE A 411 12.52 15.28 27.68
CA ILE A 411 13.13 16.13 28.70
C ILE A 411 12.76 15.58 30.08
N PHE A 412 13.75 15.51 30.95
CA PHE A 412 13.58 15.18 32.36
C PHE A 412 14.19 16.28 33.23
N ASP A 413 13.48 16.63 34.31
CA ASP A 413 14.03 17.44 35.38
C ASP A 413 15.02 16.58 36.18
N GLY A 414 16.22 17.09 36.38
CA GLY A 414 17.33 16.39 37.00
C GLY A 414 18.13 15.49 36.05
N ARG A 415 19.09 14.78 36.66
CA ARG A 415 20.06 13.94 35.93
C ARG A 415 19.52 12.53 35.70
N LYS A 416 19.48 12.09 34.44
CA LYS A 416 19.22 10.71 34.02
C LYS A 416 20.47 10.11 33.36
N SER A 417 20.63 8.81 33.51
CA SER A 417 21.75 8.07 32.91
C SER A 417 21.57 7.94 31.40
N GLU A 418 22.63 8.16 30.62
CA GLU A 418 22.66 7.84 29.19
C GLU A 418 22.33 6.36 28.92
N ARG A 419 22.70 5.47 29.86
CA ARG A 419 22.47 4.03 29.77
C ARG A 419 21.10 3.59 30.30
N ASP A 420 20.17 4.53 30.51
CA ASP A 420 18.81 4.17 30.90
C ASP A 420 18.14 3.37 29.78
N SER A 421 18.12 2.05 29.96
CA SER A 421 17.65 1.10 28.95
C SER A 421 16.16 1.25 28.65
N TYR A 422 15.36 1.77 29.59
CA TYR A 422 13.93 1.97 29.37
C TYR A 422 13.66 3.18 28.48
N ILE A 423 14.36 4.30 28.72
CA ILE A 423 14.24 5.50 27.90
C ILE A 423 14.74 5.23 26.48
N VAL A 424 15.91 4.59 26.37
CA VAL A 424 16.49 4.23 25.07
C VAL A 424 15.58 3.24 24.34
N ALA A 425 15.11 2.17 24.97
CA ALA A 425 14.22 1.20 24.33
C ALA A 425 12.90 1.84 23.86
N PHE A 426 12.31 2.73 24.67
CA PHE A 426 11.10 3.47 24.28
C PHE A 426 11.32 4.31 23.03
N LEU A 427 12.42 5.09 22.98
CA LEU A 427 12.75 5.90 21.82
C LEU A 427 13.03 5.05 20.58
N GLN A 428 13.77 3.95 20.72
CA GLN A 428 14.04 3.02 19.61
C GLN A 428 12.76 2.41 19.04
N GLU A 429 11.83 1.99 19.91
CA GLU A 429 10.56 1.44 19.49
C GLU A 429 9.68 2.50 18.80
N LEU A 430 9.68 3.73 19.32
CA LEU A 430 8.92 4.85 18.77
C LEU A 430 9.46 5.28 17.40
N ILE A 431 10.77 5.51 17.25
CA ILE A 431 11.35 5.89 15.96
C ILE A 431 11.26 4.75 14.94
N GLY A 432 11.41 3.49 15.37
CA GLY A 432 11.28 2.33 14.50
C GLY A 432 9.86 2.13 13.98
N SER A 433 8.84 2.47 14.77
CA SER A 433 7.44 2.44 14.31
C SER A 433 7.12 3.61 13.37
N LEU A 434 7.59 4.83 13.65
CA LEU A 434 7.34 6.01 12.82
C LEU A 434 8.00 5.96 11.42
N ARG A 435 9.09 5.20 11.26
CA ARG A 435 9.73 4.98 9.95
C ARG A 435 8.91 4.13 8.99
N ASN A 436 7.90 3.41 9.47
CA ASN A 436 7.03 2.56 8.64
C ASN A 436 7.75 1.52 7.75
N SER A 437 8.94 1.04 8.14
CA SER A 437 9.61 -0.05 7.41
C SER A 437 8.96 -1.42 7.64
N LYS A 438 8.35 -1.63 8.82
CA LYS A 438 7.68 -2.88 9.19
C LYS A 438 6.54 -3.32 8.25
N PRO A 439 5.63 -2.44 7.79
CA PRO A 439 4.67 -2.80 6.77
C PRO A 439 5.32 -3.49 5.55
N PHE A 440 6.51 -3.05 5.11
CA PHE A 440 7.15 -3.57 3.91
C PHE A 440 7.65 -5.01 4.10
N THR A 441 8.15 -5.36 5.29
CA THR A 441 8.52 -6.76 5.62
C THR A 441 7.29 -7.67 5.71
N SER A 442 6.13 -7.11 6.06
CA SER A 442 4.85 -7.84 6.15
C SER A 442 4.15 -8.09 4.80
N LEU A 443 4.73 -7.61 3.68
CA LEU A 443 4.32 -8.00 2.33
C LEU A 443 4.34 -9.52 2.15
N LYS A 444 5.34 -10.17 2.76
CA LYS A 444 5.46 -11.63 2.76
C LYS A 444 4.44 -12.27 3.69
N PRO A 445 3.60 -13.20 3.21
CA PRO A 445 2.64 -13.92 4.06
C PRO A 445 3.34 -14.65 5.21
N GLY A 446 2.76 -14.57 6.40
CA GLY A 446 3.30 -15.19 7.62
C GLY A 446 4.46 -14.43 8.28
N SER A 447 5.00 -13.39 7.66
CA SER A 447 5.90 -12.45 8.35
C SER A 447 5.11 -11.68 9.40
N LYS A 448 5.64 -11.61 10.63
CA LYS A 448 5.11 -10.69 11.65
C LYS A 448 5.53 -9.27 11.24
N GLY A 449 4.56 -8.48 10.79
CA GLY A 449 4.69 -7.03 10.65
C GLY A 449 4.62 -6.33 11.98
#